data_AF-A0A935AT57-F1
#
_entry.id   AF-A0A935AT57-F1
#
_cell.length_a   1.000
_cell.length_b   1.000
_cell.length_c   1.000
_cell.angle_alpha   90.00
_cell.angle_beta   90.00
_cell.angle_gamma   90.00
#
_symmetry.space_group_name_H-M   'P 1'
#
loop_
_entity.id
_entity.type
_entity.pdbx_description
1 polymer ?
#
loop_
_entity_poly.entity_id
_entity_poly.type
_entity_poly.pdbx_seq_one_letter_code
_entity_poly.pdbx_strand_id
1 'polypeptide(L)'
;MLGNKVLNGILIIMAICLLGLYNVGAQTRCYTYDGAGCRIVRDQSCDPTCSTHVTNTNDSGAGSLRKAIECAENGDTITFDPLLTGQVIMLASTPIHINKSINILQTPTSEIYVGGYVRSFQINSGTTKLKNVRLYAECHPWYYGTSIRNYGQLIMDHVTIVQMDDPSCVGPSIYNLGTIDVIGNSQIIKE
;
A
#
# COMPACT_ATOMS: atom_id res chain seq x y z
N MET A 1 -39.53 -53.88 -16.52
CA MET A 1 -38.90 -54.86 -15.63
C MET A 1 -37.48 -54.39 -15.35
N LEU A 2 -37.06 -54.49 -14.09
CA LEU A 2 -35.83 -53.97 -13.49
C LEU A 2 -34.53 -54.33 -14.26
N GLY A 3 -33.52 -53.47 -14.15
CA GLY A 3 -32.13 -53.81 -14.48
C GLY A 3 -31.12 -52.69 -14.19
N ASN A 4 -30.75 -52.51 -12.93
CA ASN A 4 -29.66 -51.66 -12.45
C ASN A 4 -28.28 -52.24 -12.84
N LYS A 5 -27.33 -51.44 -13.35
CA LYS A 5 -25.88 -51.60 -13.09
C LYS A 5 -25.17 -50.24 -13.19
N VAL A 6 -24.30 -49.98 -12.23
CA VAL A 6 -23.61 -48.72 -11.96
C VAL A 6 -22.08 -48.92 -12.06
N LEU A 7 -21.38 -47.83 -12.42
CA LEU A 7 -19.96 -47.46 -12.24
C LEU A 7 -18.85 -48.08 -13.14
N ASN A 8 -18.17 -47.21 -13.91
CA ASN A 8 -16.75 -46.80 -13.71
C ASN A 8 -16.11 -46.30 -15.03
N GLY A 9 -15.47 -45.12 -15.02
CA GLY A 9 -14.53 -44.76 -16.09
C GLY A 9 -14.39 -43.26 -16.35
N ILE A 10 -13.31 -42.69 -15.80
CA ILE A 10 -12.80 -41.34 -16.05
C ILE A 10 -12.53 -41.14 -17.55
N LEU A 11 -13.06 -40.06 -18.13
CA LEU A 11 -12.65 -39.58 -19.46
C LEU A 11 -12.33 -38.08 -19.40
N ILE A 12 -11.07 -37.79 -19.11
CA ILE A 12 -10.42 -36.53 -19.44
C ILE A 12 -10.13 -36.60 -20.94
N ILE A 13 -10.43 -35.53 -21.69
CA ILE A 13 -9.59 -34.93 -22.76
C ILE A 13 -10.44 -34.05 -23.72
N MET A 14 -10.02 -32.78 -23.77
CA MET A 14 -10.09 -31.81 -24.87
C MET A 14 -11.43 -31.28 -25.39
N ALA A 15 -11.71 -30.03 -25.00
CA ALA A 15 -12.21 -29.03 -25.94
C ALA A 15 -11.10 -27.99 -26.17
N ILE A 16 -10.47 -28.09 -27.35
CA ILE A 16 -9.53 -27.11 -27.89
C ILE A 16 -10.35 -25.92 -28.40
N CYS A 17 -10.02 -24.70 -27.97
CA CYS A 17 -10.36 -23.49 -28.71
C CYS A 17 -9.07 -22.66 -28.87
N LEU A 18 -8.42 -22.82 -30.03
CA LEU A 18 -7.37 -21.93 -30.50
C LEU A 18 -8.01 -20.63 -31.00
N LEU A 19 -7.49 -19.48 -30.54
CA LEU A 19 -6.93 -18.39 -31.37
C LEU A 19 -6.79 -17.13 -30.50
N GLY A 20 -5.55 -16.80 -30.14
CA GLY A 20 -5.20 -15.58 -29.41
C GLY A 20 -4.01 -15.79 -28.49
N LEU A 21 -2.80 -15.66 -29.04
CA LEU A 21 -1.60 -15.42 -28.25
C LEU A 21 -1.72 -14.01 -27.64
N TYR A 22 -2.40 -13.90 -26.51
CA TYR A 22 -2.13 -12.84 -25.56
C TYR A 22 -1.37 -13.47 -24.41
N ASN A 23 -0.22 -12.87 -24.12
CA ASN A 23 0.61 -13.22 -22.99
C ASN A 23 -0.17 -12.86 -21.72
N VAL A 24 -1.07 -13.74 -21.33
CA VAL A 24 -1.71 -13.66 -20.05
C VAL A 24 -0.70 -14.15 -19.02
N GLY A 25 0.03 -13.19 -18.44
CA GLY A 25 0.28 -13.23 -17.01
C GLY A 25 -1.03 -13.14 -16.22
N ALA A 26 -2.06 -13.90 -16.62
CA ALA A 26 -3.34 -13.98 -15.94
C ALA A 26 -3.10 -14.73 -14.65
N GLN A 27 -3.19 -14.02 -13.54
CA GLN A 27 -3.51 -14.66 -12.28
C GLN A 27 -4.79 -15.48 -12.48
N THR A 28 -4.63 -16.80 -12.48
CA THR A 28 -5.70 -17.77 -12.40
C THR A 28 -6.46 -17.55 -11.10
N ARG A 29 -7.63 -16.90 -11.18
CA ARG A 29 -8.56 -16.59 -10.07
C ARG A 29 -8.76 -17.77 -9.10
N CYS A 30 -8.76 -17.56 -7.79
CA CYS A 30 -9.03 -18.65 -6.83
C CYS A 30 -10.00 -18.25 -5.70
N TYR A 31 -11.19 -18.86 -5.70
CA TYR A 31 -12.04 -18.93 -4.50
C TYR A 31 -11.59 -20.11 -3.65
N THR A 32 -11.53 -19.96 -2.33
CA THR A 32 -11.47 -21.09 -1.39
C THR A 32 -12.85 -21.31 -0.77
N TYR A 33 -13.34 -22.54 -0.78
CA TYR A 33 -14.57 -22.94 -0.10
C TYR A 33 -14.21 -23.89 1.05
N ASP A 34 -14.93 -23.85 2.17
CA ASP A 34 -14.79 -24.80 3.27
C ASP A 34 -15.39 -26.17 2.90
N GLY A 35 -15.24 -27.17 3.78
CA GLY A 35 -15.78 -28.53 3.58
C GLY A 35 -17.31 -28.60 3.51
N ALA A 36 -18.02 -27.49 3.75
CA ALA A 36 -19.46 -27.34 3.57
C ALA A 36 -19.82 -26.54 2.29
N GLY A 37 -18.83 -26.07 1.52
CA GLY A 37 -19.03 -25.25 0.32
C GLY A 37 -19.20 -23.75 0.58
N CYS A 38 -18.84 -23.25 1.76
CA CYS A 38 -18.90 -21.83 2.11
C CYS A 38 -17.58 -21.11 1.75
N ARG A 39 -17.64 -19.92 1.15
CA ARG A 39 -16.45 -19.17 0.72
C ARG A 39 -15.63 -18.68 1.92
N ILE A 40 -14.38 -19.14 2.07
CA ILE A 40 -13.42 -18.65 3.07
C ILE A 40 -12.77 -17.34 2.58
N VAL A 41 -12.38 -16.50 3.55
CA VAL A 41 -11.94 -15.08 3.54
C VAL A 41 -11.26 -14.57 2.27
N ARG A 42 -11.54 -13.30 1.90
CA ARG A 42 -10.98 -12.61 0.72
C ARG A 42 -9.46 -12.74 0.69
N ASP A 43 -8.95 -13.63 -0.14
CA ASP A 43 -7.55 -13.61 -0.51
C ASP A 43 -7.29 -12.35 -1.33
N GLN A 44 -6.35 -11.55 -0.85
CA GLN A 44 -5.90 -10.31 -1.49
C GLN A 44 -5.35 -10.57 -2.89
N SER A 45 -4.83 -11.79 -3.13
CA SER A 45 -4.39 -12.26 -4.45
C SER A 45 -5.52 -12.34 -5.50
N CYS A 46 -6.79 -12.32 -5.06
CA CYS A 46 -7.96 -12.49 -5.91
C CYS A 46 -8.78 -11.20 -6.10
N ASP A 47 -8.32 -10.07 -5.56
CA ASP A 47 -8.92 -8.76 -5.78
C ASP A 47 -8.32 -8.13 -7.04
N PRO A 48 -9.08 -7.99 -8.16
CA PRO A 48 -8.56 -7.42 -9.40
C PRO A 48 -8.20 -5.92 -9.27
N THR A 49 -8.58 -5.28 -8.16
CA THR A 49 -8.21 -3.90 -7.86
C THR A 49 -6.92 -3.80 -7.03
N CYS A 50 -6.37 -4.95 -6.65
CA CYS A 50 -5.20 -5.04 -5.82
C CYS A 50 -3.93 -4.90 -6.64
N SER A 51 -3.18 -3.85 -6.34
CA SER A 51 -1.98 -3.46 -7.08
C SER A 51 -1.07 -2.71 -6.14
N THR A 52 0.24 -2.94 -6.24
CA THR A 52 1.28 -2.14 -5.56
C THR A 52 1.61 -0.85 -6.33
N HIS A 53 0.88 -0.57 -7.42
CA HIS A 53 1.02 0.64 -8.22
C HIS A 53 -0.11 1.63 -7.92
N VAL A 54 0.25 2.82 -7.46
CA VAL A 54 -0.67 3.91 -7.10
C VAL A 54 -0.98 4.75 -8.34
N THR A 55 -2.26 4.90 -8.69
CA THR A 55 -2.71 5.54 -9.94
C THR A 55 -3.63 6.74 -9.73
N ASN A 56 -4.04 7.03 -8.48
CA ASN A 56 -4.83 8.21 -8.15
C ASN A 56 -4.51 8.76 -6.76
N THR A 57 -5.03 9.95 -6.47
CA THR A 57 -4.83 10.69 -5.23
C THR A 57 -5.93 10.49 -4.18
N ASN A 58 -6.86 9.56 -4.42
CA ASN A 58 -7.95 9.31 -3.47
C ASN A 58 -7.40 8.78 -2.14
N ASP A 59 -8.04 9.13 -1.03
CA ASP A 59 -7.67 8.63 0.31
C ASP A 59 -7.81 7.10 0.44
N SER A 60 -8.74 6.50 -0.32
CA SER A 60 -9.01 5.06 -0.31
C SER A 60 -9.60 4.56 -1.62
N GLY A 61 -9.72 3.23 -1.76
CA GLY A 61 -10.27 2.57 -2.94
C GLY A 61 -9.22 2.16 -3.95
N ALA A 62 -9.66 1.51 -5.04
CA ALA A 62 -8.79 1.01 -6.09
C ALA A 62 -7.82 2.09 -6.61
N GLY A 63 -6.54 1.75 -6.73
CA GLY A 63 -5.50 2.66 -7.21
C GLY A 63 -5.01 3.72 -6.21
N SER A 64 -5.57 3.79 -4.99
CA SER A 64 -5.06 4.68 -3.94
C SER A 64 -3.80 4.12 -3.25
N LEU A 65 -3.01 5.01 -2.64
CA LEU A 65 -1.86 4.61 -1.82
C LEU A 65 -2.26 3.67 -0.67
N ARG A 66 -3.39 3.94 -0.02
CA ARG A 66 -3.90 3.10 1.07
C ARG A 66 -4.21 1.69 0.60
N LYS A 67 -4.89 1.55 -0.55
CA LYS A 67 -5.18 0.24 -1.13
C LYS A 67 -3.91 -0.47 -1.59
N ALA A 68 -2.94 0.26 -2.14
CA ALA A 68 -1.67 -0.32 -2.56
C ALA A 68 -0.87 -0.89 -1.37
N ILE A 69 -0.82 -0.18 -0.25
CA ILE A 69 -0.17 -0.64 1.00
C ILE A 69 -0.94 -1.81 1.63
N GLU A 70 -2.28 -1.77 1.59
CA GLU A 70 -3.11 -2.91 1.99
C GLU A 70 -2.69 -4.14 1.17
N CYS A 71 -2.51 -3.98 -0.14
CA CYS A 71 -2.16 -4.99 -1.14
C CYS A 71 -0.77 -5.56 -1.08
N ALA A 72 0.22 -4.76 -0.70
CA ALA A 72 1.60 -5.21 -0.63
C ALA A 72 1.78 -6.36 0.37
N GLU A 73 2.61 -7.33 0.01
CA GLU A 73 3.14 -8.33 0.94
C GLU A 73 4.48 -7.86 1.54
N ASN A 74 5.05 -8.66 2.44
CA ASN A 74 6.35 -8.35 3.01
C ASN A 74 7.44 -8.36 1.92
N GLY A 75 8.20 -7.27 1.84
CA GLY A 75 9.28 -7.06 0.88
C GLY A 75 8.84 -6.30 -0.38
N ASP A 76 7.53 -6.12 -0.59
CA ASP A 76 7.02 -5.46 -1.79
C ASP A 76 7.43 -4.00 -1.89
N THR A 77 7.38 -3.51 -3.13
CA THR A 77 7.64 -2.12 -3.46
C THR A 77 6.38 -1.47 -4.02
N ILE A 78 5.93 -0.43 -3.33
CA ILE A 78 4.90 0.50 -3.80
C ILE A 78 5.54 1.52 -4.73
N THR A 79 4.94 1.70 -5.90
CA THR A 79 5.35 2.70 -6.90
C THR A 79 4.18 3.59 -7.28
N PHE A 80 4.46 4.72 -7.94
CA PHE A 80 3.45 5.70 -8.32
C PHE A 80 3.40 5.87 -9.84
N ASP A 81 2.20 6.08 -10.36
CA ASP A 81 1.99 6.50 -11.74
C ASP A 81 2.67 7.86 -11.96
N PRO A 82 3.46 8.04 -13.03
CA PRO A 82 4.12 9.31 -13.34
C PRO A 82 3.19 10.52 -13.37
N LEU A 83 1.90 10.33 -13.71
CA LEU A 83 0.89 11.39 -13.74
C LEU A 83 0.59 11.99 -12.37
N LEU A 84 0.93 11.29 -11.29
CA LEU A 84 0.77 11.79 -9.91
C LEU A 84 1.93 12.70 -9.47
N THR A 85 2.97 12.86 -10.29
CA THR A 85 4.08 13.79 -10.01
C THR A 85 3.56 15.18 -9.67
N GLY A 86 3.98 15.70 -8.51
CA GLY A 86 3.57 17.02 -8.04
C GLY A 86 2.16 17.10 -7.46
N GLN A 87 1.40 15.99 -7.47
CA GLN A 87 0.06 15.95 -6.90
C GLN A 87 0.09 15.62 -5.39
N VAL A 88 -0.98 16.00 -4.71
CA VAL A 88 -1.19 15.71 -3.29
C VAL A 88 -2.17 14.56 -3.12
N ILE A 89 -1.71 13.49 -2.46
CA ILE A 89 -2.58 12.43 -1.94
C ILE A 89 -3.11 12.90 -0.59
N MET A 90 -4.35 13.39 -0.60
CA MET A 90 -5.00 13.97 0.57
C MET A 90 -5.58 12.87 1.47
N LEU A 91 -5.03 12.72 2.67
CA LEU A 91 -5.53 11.77 3.66
C LEU A 91 -6.58 12.45 4.55
N ALA A 92 -7.80 11.90 4.54
CA ALA A 92 -8.96 12.52 5.20
C ALA A 92 -9.61 11.62 6.27
N SER A 93 -9.30 10.33 6.28
CA SER A 93 -9.91 9.35 7.19
C SER A 93 -9.04 9.03 8.41
N THR A 94 -8.08 8.13 8.25
CA THR A 94 -7.22 7.62 9.32
C THR A 94 -5.78 7.54 8.84
N PRO A 95 -4.79 7.50 9.75
CA PRO A 95 -3.42 7.25 9.34
C PRO A 95 -3.29 5.96 8.54
N ILE A 96 -2.36 5.90 7.59
CA ILE A 96 -2.06 4.63 6.90
C ILE A 96 -1.23 3.77 7.86
N HIS A 97 -1.83 2.68 8.33
CA HIS A 97 -1.17 1.71 9.19
C HIS A 97 -0.31 0.74 8.36
N ILE A 98 0.97 0.64 8.71
CA ILE A 98 1.91 -0.29 8.09
C ILE A 98 2.33 -1.33 9.13
N ASN A 99 1.93 -2.58 8.90
CA ASN A 99 2.17 -3.72 9.79
C ASN A 99 3.11 -4.78 9.16
N LYS A 100 3.88 -4.35 8.16
CA LYS A 100 4.61 -5.20 7.21
C LYS A 100 5.86 -4.46 6.72
N SER A 101 6.84 -5.20 6.23
CA SER A 101 8.03 -4.60 5.62
C SER A 101 7.73 -4.25 4.16
N ILE A 102 7.86 -2.98 3.78
CA ILE A 102 7.59 -2.52 2.41
C ILE A 102 8.52 -1.36 2.04
N ASN A 103 8.68 -1.15 0.73
CA ASN A 103 9.34 0.01 0.18
C ASN A 103 8.29 0.91 -0.49
N ILE A 104 8.34 2.22 -0.26
CA ILE A 104 7.52 3.22 -0.95
C ILE A 104 8.48 4.11 -1.72
N LEU A 105 8.55 3.91 -3.04
CA LEU A 105 9.55 4.51 -3.90
C LEU A 105 8.88 5.36 -4.97
N GLN A 106 9.24 6.64 -4.98
CA GLN A 106 8.97 7.53 -6.11
C GLN A 106 10.26 7.72 -6.94
N THR A 107 10.11 8.03 -8.22
CA THR A 107 11.23 8.35 -9.10
C THR A 107 11.92 9.65 -8.67
N PRO A 108 13.26 9.77 -8.75
CA PRO A 108 13.99 10.95 -8.26
C PRO A 108 13.63 12.28 -8.93
N THR A 109 13.00 12.22 -10.12
CA THR A 109 12.61 13.38 -10.90
C THR A 109 11.30 14.01 -10.43
N SER A 110 10.64 13.42 -9.42
CA SER A 110 9.36 13.87 -8.92
C SER A 110 9.20 13.59 -7.43
N GLU A 111 8.57 14.53 -6.71
CA GLU A 111 8.09 14.27 -5.36
C GLU A 111 6.58 13.99 -5.45
N ILE A 112 6.12 12.96 -4.73
CA ILE A 112 4.71 12.82 -4.40
C ILE A 112 4.47 13.42 -3.03
N TYR A 113 3.39 14.18 -2.89
CA TYR A 113 3.00 14.76 -1.63
C TYR A 113 1.99 13.87 -0.92
N VAL A 114 2.25 13.50 0.34
CA VAL A 114 1.30 12.72 1.16
C VAL A 114 1.06 13.43 2.48
N GLY A 115 -0.20 13.78 2.74
CA GLY A 115 -0.60 14.42 3.99
C GLY A 115 -2.06 14.83 3.95
N GLY A 116 -2.52 15.54 4.97
CA GLY A 116 -3.91 16.00 5.05
C GLY A 116 -4.31 16.31 6.49
N TYR A 117 -5.51 15.87 6.87
CA TYR A 117 -6.09 16.12 8.20
C TYR A 117 -5.69 15.07 9.25
N VAL A 118 -4.85 14.11 8.86
CA VAL A 118 -4.38 13.02 9.70
C VAL A 118 -2.89 12.80 9.43
N ARG A 119 -2.17 12.28 10.43
CA ARG A 119 -0.84 11.66 10.26
C ARG A 119 -0.79 10.78 9.01
N SER A 120 0.25 10.94 8.20
CA SER A 120 0.45 10.15 6.99
C SER A 120 0.66 8.66 7.26
N PHE A 121 1.68 8.31 8.07
CA PHE A 121 2.05 6.92 8.29
C PHE A 121 2.16 6.57 9.77
N GLN A 122 1.55 5.44 10.14
CA GLN A 122 1.81 4.78 11.42
C GLN A 122 2.43 3.41 11.15
N ILE A 123 3.74 3.30 11.36
CA ILE A 123 4.50 2.06 11.21
C ILE A 123 4.41 1.31 12.54
N ASN A 124 3.62 0.25 12.58
CA ASN A 124 3.43 -0.55 13.79
C ASN A 124 4.49 -1.66 13.93
N SER A 125 5.02 -2.15 12.81
CA SER A 125 6.02 -3.22 12.76
C SER A 125 6.72 -3.26 11.39
N GLY A 126 7.75 -4.10 11.27
CA GLY A 126 8.49 -4.30 10.02
C GLY A 126 9.38 -3.11 9.66
N THR A 127 9.92 -3.16 8.44
CA THR A 127 10.79 -2.11 7.88
C THR A 127 10.06 -1.35 6.79
N THR A 128 9.84 -0.05 6.99
CA THR A 128 9.29 0.85 5.97
C THR A 128 10.39 1.73 5.41
N LYS A 129 10.70 1.57 4.13
CA LYS A 129 11.59 2.48 3.41
C LYS A 129 10.80 3.49 2.61
N LEU A 130 11.04 4.77 2.85
CA LEU A 130 10.50 5.88 2.08
C LEU A 130 11.61 6.46 1.20
N LYS A 131 11.36 6.65 -0.10
CA LYS A 131 12.33 7.25 -1.02
C LYS A 131 11.72 8.26 -1.99
N ASN A 132 12.31 9.45 -2.07
CA ASN A 132 11.87 10.57 -2.93
C ASN A 132 10.40 10.98 -2.65
N VAL A 133 9.99 10.98 -1.39
CA VAL A 133 8.63 11.32 -0.98
C VAL A 133 8.65 12.62 -0.17
N ARG A 134 7.65 13.47 -0.40
CA ARG A 134 7.40 14.65 0.42
C ARG A 134 6.16 14.43 1.26
N LEU A 135 6.27 14.64 2.57
CA LEU A 135 5.16 14.47 3.50
C LEU A 135 4.75 15.81 4.10
N TYR A 136 3.46 16.08 4.17
CA TYR A 136 2.95 17.20 4.95
C TYR A 136 2.55 16.70 6.34
N ALA A 137 3.17 17.27 7.36
CA ALA A 137 2.80 17.03 8.74
C ALA A 137 1.53 17.81 9.06
N GLU A 138 0.56 17.14 9.70
CA GLU A 138 -0.64 17.84 10.18
C GLU A 138 -0.28 18.85 11.28
N CYS A 139 -1.08 19.90 11.45
CA CYS A 139 -0.97 20.77 12.60
C CYS A 139 -1.73 20.16 13.78
N HIS A 140 -1.02 19.79 14.84
CA HIS A 140 -1.69 19.38 16.08
C HIS A 140 -0.88 19.78 17.33
N PRO A 141 -1.49 20.49 18.30
CA PRO A 141 -0.75 21.05 19.45
C PRO A 141 -0.26 20.00 20.46
N TRP A 142 -0.95 18.86 20.56
CA TRP A 142 -0.68 17.84 21.60
C TRP A 142 -0.32 16.46 21.05
N TYR A 143 -0.04 16.35 19.76
CA TYR A 143 0.14 15.06 19.10
C TYR A 143 1.57 14.91 18.60
N TYR A 144 2.22 13.82 19.02
CA TYR A 144 3.53 13.46 18.52
C TYR A 144 3.39 12.68 17.22
N GLY A 145 4.29 12.96 16.27
CA GLY A 145 4.34 12.27 14.99
C GLY A 145 3.20 12.73 14.09
N THR A 146 3.09 14.04 13.88
CA THR A 146 2.06 14.64 13.03
C THR A 146 2.20 14.26 11.55
N SER A 147 3.33 13.69 11.13
CA SER A 147 3.49 13.04 9.82
C SER A 147 3.73 11.54 9.95
N ILE A 148 4.65 11.14 10.83
CA ILE A 148 5.02 9.73 11.01
C ILE A 148 5.03 9.36 12.49
N ARG A 149 4.43 8.21 12.81
CA ARG A 149 4.66 7.50 14.07
C ARG A 149 5.27 6.14 13.79
N ASN A 150 6.44 5.88 14.35
CA ASN A 150 7.21 4.67 14.08
C ASN A 150 7.42 3.83 15.33
N TYR A 151 6.96 2.57 15.30
CA TYR A 151 7.26 1.52 16.27
C TYR A 151 8.14 0.40 15.68
N GLY A 152 8.34 0.39 14.35
CA GLY A 152 9.20 -0.55 13.64
C GLY A 152 10.52 0.08 13.24
N GLN A 153 11.00 -0.23 12.03
CA GLN A 153 12.15 0.44 11.42
C GLN A 153 11.67 1.38 10.30
N LEU A 154 12.09 2.63 10.36
CA LEU A 154 11.90 3.62 9.31
C LEU A 154 13.22 3.90 8.62
N ILE A 155 13.27 3.77 7.30
CA ILE A 155 14.41 4.21 6.49
C ILE A 155 13.94 5.37 5.61
N MET A 156 14.57 6.53 5.77
CA MET A 156 14.30 7.73 4.97
C MET A 156 15.44 7.96 3.99
N ASP A 157 15.16 7.97 2.70
CA ASP A 157 16.15 8.19 1.62
C ASP A 157 15.66 9.30 0.69
N HIS A 158 16.21 10.52 0.82
CA HIS A 158 15.68 11.72 0.12
C HIS A 158 14.20 11.98 0.43
N VAL A 159 13.87 12.08 1.72
CA VAL A 159 12.51 12.37 2.20
C VAL A 159 12.46 13.78 2.78
N THR A 160 11.52 14.59 2.31
CA THR A 160 11.23 15.91 2.89
C THR A 160 9.95 15.83 3.71
N ILE A 161 9.99 16.21 4.99
CA ILE A 161 8.77 16.42 5.79
C ILE A 161 8.57 17.92 5.98
N VAL A 162 7.45 18.43 5.48
CA VAL A 162 7.04 19.82 5.63
C VAL A 162 6.16 19.92 6.86
N GLN A 163 6.61 20.70 7.84
CA GLN A 163 5.85 21.08 9.01
C GLN A 163 5.31 22.49 8.82
N MET A 164 4.05 22.72 9.20
CA MET A 164 3.48 24.07 9.12
C MET A 164 4.26 25.04 10.01
N ASP A 165 4.63 26.20 9.47
CA ASP A 165 5.25 27.29 10.23
C ASP A 165 4.22 28.11 11.03
N ASP A 166 3.52 27.42 11.93
CA ASP A 166 2.54 28.03 12.84
C ASP A 166 2.91 27.71 14.30
N PRO A 167 2.99 28.72 15.19
CA PRO A 167 3.34 28.54 16.60
C PRO A 167 2.42 27.59 17.40
N SER A 168 1.21 27.32 16.90
CA SER A 168 0.27 26.35 17.49
C SER A 168 0.56 24.90 17.09
N CYS A 169 1.34 24.68 16.02
CA CYS A 169 1.70 23.37 15.50
C CYS A 169 3.02 22.85 16.11
N VAL A 170 3.06 22.75 17.43
CA VAL A 170 4.29 22.40 18.19
C VAL A 170 4.62 20.91 18.22
N GLY A 171 3.70 20.04 17.80
CA GLY A 171 3.92 18.60 17.73
C GLY A 171 5.06 18.24 16.76
N PRO A 172 6.04 17.41 17.15
CA PRO A 172 7.09 16.97 16.24
C PRO A 172 6.48 16.12 15.12
N SER A 173 6.99 16.32 13.91
CA SER A 173 6.51 15.63 12.71
C SER A 173 6.79 14.13 12.70
N ILE A 174 7.82 13.68 13.42
CA ILE A 174 8.13 12.27 13.64
C ILE A 174 8.07 11.94 15.12
N TYR A 175 7.35 10.88 15.47
CA TYR A 175 7.42 10.24 16.78
C TYR A 175 7.97 8.83 16.63
N ASN A 176 9.23 8.66 17.00
CA ASN A 176 9.94 7.40 16.85
C ASN A 176 10.08 6.66 18.20
N LEU A 177 9.55 5.44 18.24
CA LEU A 177 9.63 4.47 19.33
C LEU A 177 10.31 3.16 18.89
N GLY A 178 10.72 3.07 17.61
CA GLY A 178 11.55 2.01 17.06
C GLY A 178 12.90 2.56 16.57
N THR A 179 13.34 2.17 15.38
CA THR A 179 14.60 2.65 14.78
C THR A 179 14.37 3.54 13.57
N ILE A 180 15.28 4.50 13.36
CA ILE A 180 15.27 5.37 12.19
C ILE A 180 16.66 5.42 11.56
N ASP A 181 16.73 5.18 10.26
CA ASP A 181 17.93 5.34 9.44
C ASP A 181 17.67 6.47 8.42
N VAL A 182 18.51 7.51 8.46
CA VAL A 182 18.37 8.69 7.59
C VAL A 182 19.49 8.68 6.57
N ILE A 183 19.11 8.65 5.29
CA ILE A 183 19.99 8.51 4.12
C ILE A 183 19.71 9.66 3.15
N GLY A 184 20.76 10.10 2.45
CA GLY A 184 20.66 11.16 1.46
C GLY A 184 20.21 12.49 2.05
N ASN A 185 19.62 13.34 1.22
CA ASN A 185 19.15 14.67 1.63
C ASN A 185 17.74 14.60 2.24
N SER A 186 17.56 13.78 3.27
CA SER A 186 16.31 13.73 4.01
C SER A 186 16.27 14.83 5.08
N GLN A 187 15.18 15.57 5.17
CA GLN A 187 15.07 16.77 5.99
C GLN A 187 13.66 17.02 6.50
N ILE A 188 13.57 17.75 7.61
CA ILE A 188 12.33 18.35 8.10
C ILE A 188 12.47 19.86 7.87
N ILE A 189 11.52 20.46 7.17
CA ILE A 189 11.49 21.90 6.90
C ILE A 189 10.20 22.51 7.45
N LYS A 190 10.22 23.83 7.63
CA LYS A 190 9.04 24.61 7.98
C LYS A 190 8.66 25.49 6.80
N GLU A 191 7.39 25.42 6.40
CA GLU A 191 6.79 26.21 5.32
C GLU A 191 5.38 26.69 5.70
#